data_AF-A0AAW0XFJ6-F1
#
_entry.id   AF-A0AAW0XFJ6-F1
#
_cell.length_a   1.000
_cell.length_b   1.000
_cell.length_c   1.000
_cell.angle_alpha   90.00
_cell.angle_beta   90.00
_cell.angle_gamma   90.00
#
_symmetry.space_group_name_H-M   'P 1'
#
loop_
_entity.id
_entity.type
_entity.pdbx_description
1 polymer ?
#
loop_
_entity_poly.entity_id
_entity_poly.type
_entity_poly.pdbx_seq_one_letter_code
_entity_poly.pdbx_strand_id
1 'polypeptide(L)'
;MRCHYEVLGVSQRATDSDLKKAYRQMALVWHPDKNPDNMEEAKVQFQLIQAAYDTLSDPQERAFYDRNRESILRGKASGSDPKPETVDLFEYFSSQCYSGFNDSEKGFYTIYRQVFEKIAAKDMQYMDDEEEIIIPDFGSSDTDLEDVAEFYGYWSSYCTSMDFHWADEFDIREAQRMGRWVEKKIEKDNNKARQKARRQFNEEVRALVAFVRKRDKRWLARKKIIEAKIVENAQKQEAAQRRQREARQMKMKEDIEQEKAN
;
A
#
# COMPACT_ATOMS: atom_id res chain seq x y z
N MET A 1 -21.09 -7.08 5.47
CA MET A 1 -19.74 -6.92 6.07
C MET A 1 -19.88 -6.05 7.31
N ARG A 2 -19.23 -6.39 8.44
CA ARG A 2 -19.29 -5.55 9.66
C ARG A 2 -18.19 -4.49 9.59
N CYS A 3 -18.46 -3.30 10.12
CA CYS A 3 -17.47 -2.22 10.20
C CYS A 3 -16.30 -2.60 11.12
N HIS A 4 -15.05 -2.27 10.78
CA HIS A 4 -13.89 -2.55 11.64
C HIS A 4 -14.01 -1.89 13.03
N TYR A 5 -14.59 -0.69 13.11
CA TYR A 5 -14.87 -0.04 14.39
C TYR A 5 -15.92 -0.82 15.21
N GLU A 6 -16.92 -1.42 14.55
CA GLU A 6 -17.93 -2.26 15.22
C GLU A 6 -17.33 -3.59 15.68
N VAL A 7 -16.44 -4.20 14.88
CA VAL A 7 -15.72 -5.43 15.26
C VAL A 7 -14.88 -5.21 16.52
N LEU A 8 -14.23 -4.06 16.65
CA LEU A 8 -13.49 -3.70 17.86
C LEU A 8 -14.37 -3.11 18.98
N GLY A 9 -15.65 -2.81 18.71
CA GLY A 9 -16.55 -2.19 19.68
C GLY A 9 -16.15 -0.75 20.06
N VAL A 10 -15.54 0.00 19.14
CA VAL A 10 -15.07 1.38 19.38
C VAL A 10 -15.80 2.41 18.53
N SER A 11 -15.73 3.68 18.94
CA SER A 11 -16.20 4.81 18.13
C SER A 11 -15.30 5.05 16.92
N GLN A 12 -15.85 5.61 15.84
CA GLN A 12 -15.07 6.06 14.67
C GLN A 12 -14.04 7.13 15.02
N ARG A 13 -14.29 7.88 16.11
CA ARG A 13 -13.35 8.89 16.65
C ARG A 13 -12.37 8.32 17.68
N ALA A 14 -12.26 6.99 17.78
CA ALA A 14 -11.34 6.34 18.70
C ALA A 14 -9.89 6.75 18.44
N THR A 15 -9.16 6.98 19.52
CA THR A 15 -7.72 7.25 19.49
C THR A 15 -6.95 5.94 19.36
N ASP A 16 -5.67 6.00 18.99
CA ASP A 16 -4.80 4.82 18.88
C ASP A 16 -4.70 4.05 20.21
N SER A 17 -4.78 4.77 21.34
CA SER A 17 -4.82 4.20 22.68
C SER A 17 -6.09 3.37 22.90
N ASP A 18 -7.24 3.87 22.43
CA ASP A 18 -8.53 3.18 22.53
C ASP A 18 -8.56 1.93 21.65
N LEU A 19 -8.06 2.03 20.41
CA LEU A 19 -7.93 0.90 19.50
C LEU A 19 -7.07 -0.21 20.11
N LYS A 20 -5.91 0.15 20.68
CA LYS A 20 -5.00 -0.80 21.32
C LYS A 20 -5.61 -1.44 22.57
N LYS A 21 -6.39 -0.69 23.36
CA LYS A 21 -7.11 -1.22 24.52
C LYS A 21 -8.19 -2.21 24.09
N ALA A 22 -9.01 -1.83 23.12
CA ALA A 22 -10.10 -2.65 22.60
C ALA A 22 -9.58 -3.96 21.99
N TYR A 23 -8.53 -3.89 21.17
CA TYR A 23 -7.90 -5.08 20.59
C TYR A 23 -7.44 -6.07 21.66
N ARG A 24 -6.73 -5.61 22.70
CA ARG A 24 -6.28 -6.48 23.80
C ARG A 24 -7.44 -7.12 24.56
N GLN A 25 -8.52 -6.38 24.80
CA GLN A 25 -9.70 -6.91 25.47
C GLN A 25 -10.38 -7.98 24.63
N MET A 26 -10.62 -7.71 23.35
CA MET A 26 -11.29 -8.64 22.44
C MET A 26 -10.45 -9.88 22.15
N ALA A 27 -9.13 -9.74 22.00
CA ALA A 27 -8.20 -10.86 21.86
C ALA A 27 -8.20 -11.79 23.08
N LEU A 28 -8.36 -11.24 24.30
CA LEU A 28 -8.49 -12.05 25.51
C LEU A 28 -9.85 -12.76 25.60
N VAL A 29 -10.92 -12.12 25.15
CA VAL A 29 -12.28 -12.71 25.14
C VAL A 29 -12.34 -13.88 24.15
N TRP A 30 -11.78 -13.72 22.96
CA TRP A 30 -11.81 -14.71 21.88
C TRP A 30 -10.56 -15.60 21.82
N HIS A 31 -9.76 -15.65 22.89
CA HIS A 31 -8.61 -16.54 22.95
C HIS A 31 -9.06 -18.01 22.99
N PRO A 32 -8.38 -18.95 22.27
CA PRO A 32 -8.74 -20.37 22.27
C PRO A 32 -8.79 -20.98 23.68
N ASP A 33 -7.85 -20.61 24.57
CA ASP A 33 -7.84 -21.08 25.97
C ASP A 33 -9.10 -20.74 26.76
N LYS A 34 -9.79 -19.64 26.42
CA LYS A 34 -11.03 -19.23 27.09
C LYS A 34 -12.29 -19.78 26.41
N ASN A 35 -12.16 -20.32 25.20
CA ASN A 35 -13.26 -20.83 24.40
C ASN A 35 -12.98 -22.26 23.93
N PRO A 36 -12.71 -23.22 24.84
CA PRO A 36 -12.38 -24.59 24.46
C PRO A 36 -13.55 -25.28 23.73
N ASP A 37 -14.79 -24.96 24.11
CA ASP A 37 -16.01 -25.54 23.54
C ASP A 37 -16.47 -24.85 22.24
N ASN A 38 -15.88 -23.69 21.89
CA ASN A 38 -16.26 -22.90 20.72
C ASN A 38 -15.04 -22.40 19.94
N MET A 39 -14.10 -23.31 19.70
CA MET A 39 -12.79 -23.00 19.14
C MET A 39 -12.87 -22.45 17.71
N GLU A 40 -13.81 -22.96 16.89
CA GLU A 40 -13.98 -22.51 15.51
C GLU A 40 -14.50 -21.07 15.42
N GLU A 41 -15.56 -20.74 16.17
CA GLU A 41 -16.10 -19.37 16.18
C GLU A 41 -15.08 -18.40 16.78
N ALA A 42 -14.41 -18.81 17.86
CA ALA A 42 -13.37 -17.99 18.48
C ALA A 42 -12.22 -17.68 17.50
N LYS A 43 -11.80 -18.66 16.70
CA LYS A 43 -10.79 -18.44 15.66
C LYS A 43 -11.26 -17.43 14.61
N VAL A 44 -12.49 -17.55 14.12
CA VAL A 44 -13.05 -16.62 13.12
C VAL A 44 -13.15 -15.20 13.69
N GLN A 45 -13.67 -15.05 14.90
CA GLN A 45 -13.76 -13.74 15.56
C GLN A 45 -12.39 -13.15 15.81
N PHE A 46 -11.44 -13.94 16.30
CA PHE A 46 -10.07 -13.51 16.54
C PHE A 46 -9.42 -12.98 15.26
N GLN A 47 -9.59 -13.68 14.14
CA GLN A 47 -9.09 -13.24 12.84
C GLN A 47 -9.74 -11.93 12.38
N LEU A 48 -11.05 -11.74 12.59
CA LEU A 48 -11.75 -10.50 12.27
C LEU A 48 -11.26 -9.32 13.14
N ILE A 49 -11.05 -9.56 14.43
CA ILE A 49 -10.52 -8.58 15.39
C ILE A 49 -9.10 -8.16 15.00
N GLN A 50 -8.26 -9.13 14.63
CA GLN A 50 -6.91 -8.86 14.17
C GLN A 50 -6.91 -8.04 12.89
N ALA A 51 -7.69 -8.43 11.87
CA ALA A 51 -7.80 -7.67 10.63
C ALA A 51 -8.34 -6.25 10.86
N ALA A 52 -9.34 -6.08 11.73
CA ALA A 52 -9.86 -4.76 12.08
C ALA A 52 -8.82 -3.88 12.77
N TYR A 53 -8.03 -4.44 13.70
CA TYR A 53 -6.97 -3.71 14.37
C TYR A 53 -5.81 -3.37 13.44
N ASP A 54 -5.37 -4.30 12.60
CA ASP A 54 -4.29 -4.09 11.64
C ASP A 54 -4.61 -2.88 10.74
N THR A 55 -5.82 -2.86 10.15
CA THR A 55 -6.28 -1.74 9.30
C THR A 55 -6.41 -0.43 10.06
N LEU A 56 -7.02 -0.44 11.26
CA LEU A 56 -7.31 0.80 12.00
C LEU A 56 -6.10 1.37 12.75
N SER A 57 -5.09 0.55 13.04
CA SER A 57 -3.90 0.97 13.78
C SER A 57 -2.84 1.65 12.92
N ASP A 58 -2.80 1.38 11.61
CA ASP A 58 -1.94 2.10 10.68
C ASP A 58 -2.68 3.35 10.13
N PRO A 59 -2.16 4.58 10.32
CA PRO A 59 -2.86 5.80 9.89
C PRO A 59 -3.18 5.85 8.40
N GLN A 60 -2.32 5.27 7.55
CA GLN A 60 -2.52 5.26 6.10
C GLN A 60 -3.59 4.24 5.72
N GLU A 61 -3.58 3.05 6.31
CA GLU A 61 -4.59 2.01 6.10
C GLU A 61 -5.95 2.45 6.67
N ARG A 62 -5.97 3.11 7.83
CA ARG A 62 -7.18 3.70 8.43
C ARG A 62 -7.78 4.79 7.55
N ALA A 63 -6.96 5.72 7.06
CA ALA A 63 -7.43 6.77 6.16
C ALA A 63 -7.97 6.20 4.84
N PHE A 64 -7.37 5.13 4.34
CA PHE A 64 -7.88 4.40 3.18
C PHE A 64 -9.22 3.72 3.47
N TYR A 65 -9.31 3.01 4.59
CA TYR A 65 -10.54 2.37 5.05
C TYR A 65 -11.67 3.38 5.22
N ASP A 66 -11.43 4.48 5.92
CA ASP A 66 -12.43 5.51 6.19
C ASP A 66 -12.95 6.16 4.90
N ARG A 67 -12.08 6.44 3.92
CA ARG A 67 -12.47 6.99 2.60
C ARG A 67 -13.34 6.04 1.80
N ASN A 68 -13.10 4.73 1.91
CA ASN A 68 -13.79 3.72 1.12
C ASN A 68 -14.89 3.00 1.90
N ARG A 69 -15.06 3.31 3.19
CA ARG A 69 -15.91 2.58 4.15
C ARG A 69 -17.32 2.39 3.65
N GLU A 70 -17.93 3.43 3.09
CA GLU A 70 -19.30 3.36 2.61
C GLU A 70 -19.46 2.40 1.41
N SER A 71 -18.50 2.40 0.50
CA SER A 71 -18.46 1.48 -0.65
C SER A 71 -18.27 0.04 -0.17
N ILE A 72 -17.38 -0.16 0.81
CA ILE A 72 -17.09 -1.45 1.43
C ILE A 72 -18.31 -2.03 2.15
N LEU A 73 -18.97 -1.22 2.98
CA LEU A 73 -20.07 -1.66 3.82
C LEU A 73 -21.37 -1.90 3.06
N ARG A 74 -21.62 -1.15 1.99
CA ARG A 74 -22.77 -1.41 1.12
C ARG A 74 -22.68 -2.75 0.42
N GLY A 75 -21.48 -3.30 0.21
CA GLY A 75 -21.26 -4.53 -0.54
C GLY A 75 -21.88 -4.45 -1.95
N LYS A 76 -21.81 -5.54 -2.72
CA LYS A 76 -22.41 -5.67 -4.07
C LYS A 76 -23.93 -5.41 -4.16
N ALA A 77 -24.60 -4.94 -3.11
CA ALA A 77 -26.06 -4.90 -2.95
C ALA A 77 -26.71 -3.52 -3.16
N SER A 78 -25.94 -2.43 -3.30
CA SER A 78 -26.50 -1.14 -3.74
C SER A 78 -26.14 -0.96 -5.20
N GLY A 79 -27.14 -0.89 -6.09
CA GLY A 79 -27.00 -0.73 -7.54
C GLY A 79 -26.37 0.60 -8.00
N SER A 80 -25.26 1.01 -7.39
CA SER A 80 -24.21 1.69 -8.14
C SER A 80 -23.50 0.60 -8.91
N ASP A 81 -23.74 0.56 -10.22
CA ASP A 81 -23.26 -0.48 -11.13
C ASP A 81 -21.83 -0.93 -10.79
N PRO A 82 -21.53 -2.26 -10.84
CA PRO A 82 -20.16 -2.71 -10.84
C PRO A 82 -19.47 -1.95 -11.96
N LYS A 83 -18.53 -1.06 -11.65
CA LYS A 83 -17.71 -0.38 -12.65
C LYS A 83 -17.01 -1.50 -13.42
N PRO A 84 -17.44 -1.82 -14.65
CA PRO A 84 -17.14 -3.11 -15.25
C PRO A 84 -15.63 -3.28 -15.52
N GLU A 85 -14.90 -2.17 -15.53
CA GLU A 85 -13.53 -2.11 -16.02
C GLU A 85 -12.47 -2.00 -14.91
N THR A 86 -12.79 -1.71 -13.64
CA THR A 86 -11.76 -1.61 -12.57
C THR A 86 -11.65 -2.88 -11.71
N VAL A 87 -10.45 -3.19 -11.18
CA VAL A 87 -10.25 -4.29 -10.21
C VAL A 87 -10.70 -3.82 -8.82
N ASP A 88 -11.50 -4.61 -8.11
CA ASP A 88 -11.81 -4.32 -6.70
C ASP A 88 -10.59 -4.65 -5.83
N LEU A 89 -9.86 -3.61 -5.44
CA LEU A 89 -8.61 -3.75 -4.70
C LEU A 89 -8.83 -3.96 -3.20
N PHE A 90 -10.03 -3.66 -2.69
CA PHE A 90 -10.27 -3.59 -1.25
C PHE A 90 -10.04 -4.95 -0.55
N GLU A 91 -10.46 -6.03 -1.19
CA GLU A 91 -10.27 -7.40 -0.69
C GLU A 91 -8.79 -7.73 -0.39
N TYR A 92 -7.86 -7.08 -1.11
CA TYR A 92 -6.44 -7.32 -1.01
C TYR A 92 -5.70 -6.47 0.03
N PHE A 93 -6.41 -5.55 0.71
CA PHE A 93 -5.91 -4.80 1.87
C PHE A 93 -6.07 -5.57 3.20
N SER A 94 -6.50 -6.84 3.13
CA SER A 94 -6.64 -7.70 4.30
C SER A 94 -5.52 -8.74 4.37
N SER A 95 -4.94 -8.95 5.55
CA SER A 95 -4.02 -10.07 5.79
C SER A 95 -4.68 -11.45 5.65
N GLN A 96 -6.01 -11.50 5.52
CA GLN A 96 -6.78 -12.72 5.30
C GLN A 96 -6.85 -13.15 3.84
N CYS A 97 -6.46 -12.30 2.88
CA CYS A 97 -6.53 -12.63 1.46
C CYS A 97 -5.44 -13.62 1.02
N TYR A 98 -4.43 -13.87 1.87
CA TYR A 98 -3.35 -14.82 1.62
C TYR A 98 -3.03 -15.69 2.85
N SER A 99 -2.43 -16.86 2.61
CA SER A 99 -2.00 -17.82 3.62
C SER A 99 -0.49 -18.08 3.52
N GLY A 100 0.26 -17.37 4.36
CA GLY A 100 1.72 -17.50 4.43
C GLY A 100 2.47 -16.78 3.30
N PHE A 101 3.77 -16.64 3.48
CA PHE A 101 4.68 -16.00 2.52
C PHE A 101 5.33 -17.06 1.63
N ASN A 102 4.56 -17.62 0.71
CA ASN A 102 4.98 -18.68 -0.22
C ASN A 102 4.25 -18.52 -1.56
N ASP A 103 4.59 -19.39 -2.52
CA ASP A 103 4.01 -19.41 -3.88
C ASP A 103 2.87 -20.42 -4.04
N SER A 104 2.25 -20.88 -2.94
CA SER A 104 1.04 -21.69 -3.05
C SER A 104 -0.11 -20.91 -3.70
N GLU A 105 -1.18 -21.58 -4.09
CA GLU A 105 -2.35 -20.94 -4.74
C GLU A 105 -2.92 -19.78 -3.91
N LYS A 106 -2.91 -19.91 -2.59
CA LYS A 106 -3.34 -18.86 -1.64
C LYS A 106 -2.16 -18.12 -1.00
N GLY A 107 -0.93 -18.37 -1.45
CA GLY A 107 0.27 -17.76 -0.91
C GLY A 107 0.35 -16.27 -1.24
N PHE A 108 1.05 -15.50 -0.38
CA PHE A 108 1.25 -14.06 -0.55
C PHE A 108 1.70 -13.70 -1.98
N TYR A 109 2.70 -14.41 -2.51
CA TYR A 109 3.30 -14.06 -3.79
C TYR A 109 2.36 -14.31 -4.96
N THR A 110 1.66 -15.44 -4.96
CA THR A 110 0.67 -15.79 -5.98
C THR A 110 -0.52 -14.83 -6.00
N ILE A 111 -1.09 -14.52 -4.83
CA ILE A 111 -2.25 -13.62 -4.73
C ILE A 111 -1.91 -12.24 -5.27
N TYR A 112 -0.82 -11.64 -4.80
CA TYR A 112 -0.47 -10.28 -5.25
C TYR A 112 0.05 -10.25 -6.70
N ARG A 113 0.75 -11.29 -7.18
CA ARG A 113 1.10 -11.40 -8.61
C ARG A 113 -0.15 -11.34 -9.48
N GLN A 114 -1.15 -12.16 -9.20
CA GLN A 114 -2.40 -12.17 -9.97
C GLN A 114 -3.14 -10.82 -9.93
N VAL A 115 -3.08 -10.10 -8.81
CA VAL A 115 -3.71 -8.77 -8.71
C VAL A 115 -3.00 -7.76 -9.60
N PHE A 116 -1.67 -7.70 -9.54
CA PHE A 116 -0.90 -6.76 -10.36
C PHE A 116 -0.96 -7.12 -11.85
N GLU A 117 -0.93 -8.40 -12.21
CA GLU A 117 -1.17 -8.88 -13.58
C GLU A 117 -2.54 -8.43 -14.10
N LYS A 118 -3.61 -8.55 -13.29
CA LYS A 118 -4.95 -8.10 -13.69
C LYS A 118 -5.01 -6.59 -13.89
N ILE A 119 -4.32 -5.80 -13.08
CA ILE A 119 -4.25 -4.35 -13.23
C ILE A 119 -3.48 -4.00 -14.52
N ALA A 120 -2.31 -4.60 -14.71
CA ALA A 120 -1.46 -4.39 -15.88
C ALA A 120 -2.18 -4.78 -17.18
N ALA A 121 -2.82 -5.94 -17.22
CA ALA A 121 -3.54 -6.44 -18.39
C ALA A 121 -4.74 -5.56 -18.76
N LYS A 122 -5.38 -4.90 -17.79
CA LYS A 122 -6.44 -3.94 -18.05
C LYS A 122 -5.90 -2.64 -18.62
N ASP A 123 -4.85 -2.10 -18.01
CA ASP A 123 -4.22 -0.87 -18.50
C ASP A 123 -3.65 -1.00 -19.91
N MET A 124 -3.04 -2.16 -20.21
CA MET A 124 -2.47 -2.46 -21.52
C MET A 124 -3.50 -2.42 -22.65
N GLN A 125 -4.80 -2.64 -22.35
CA GLN A 125 -5.87 -2.51 -23.34
C GLN A 125 -6.13 -1.06 -23.79
N TYR A 126 -5.62 -0.07 -23.05
CA TYR A 126 -5.75 1.36 -23.34
C TYR A 126 -4.42 2.02 -23.69
N MET A 127 -3.33 1.26 -23.75
CA MET A 127 -2.03 1.75 -24.22
C MET A 127 -2.01 1.76 -25.75
N ASP A 128 -1.26 2.69 -26.33
CA ASP A 128 -1.03 2.72 -27.76
C ASP A 128 -0.03 1.62 -28.14
N ASP A 129 -0.26 0.91 -29.24
CA ASP A 129 0.57 -0.23 -29.69
C ASP A 129 2.00 0.21 -30.05
N GLU A 130 2.24 1.51 -30.23
CA GLU A 130 3.57 2.09 -30.50
C GLU A 130 4.42 2.30 -29.23
N GLU A 131 3.83 2.30 -28.03
CA GLU A 131 4.57 2.48 -26.77
C GLU A 131 5.02 1.12 -26.20
N GLU A 132 6.30 0.77 -26.40
CA GLU A 132 6.93 -0.37 -25.71
C GLU A 132 7.16 -0.05 -24.21
N ILE A 133 6.08 -0.05 -23.42
CA ILE A 133 6.16 0.07 -21.96
C ILE A 133 6.34 -1.32 -21.35
N ILE A 134 7.50 -1.55 -20.76
CA ILE A 134 7.75 -2.74 -19.94
C ILE A 134 7.13 -2.51 -18.57
N ILE A 135 6.07 -3.26 -18.25
CA ILE A 135 5.47 -3.27 -16.92
C ILE A 135 6.15 -4.39 -16.10
N PRO A 136 6.90 -4.07 -15.03
CA PRO A 136 7.58 -5.08 -14.24
C PRO A 136 6.59 -6.02 -13.54
N ASP A 137 6.85 -7.32 -13.59
CA ASP A 137 6.08 -8.35 -12.89
C ASP A 137 6.40 -8.40 -11.38
N PHE A 138 5.45 -8.87 -10.59
CA PHE A 138 5.63 -9.04 -9.15
C PHE A 138 6.53 -10.22 -8.77
N GLY A 139 6.60 -11.24 -9.62
CA GLY A 139 7.43 -12.42 -9.44
C GLY A 139 6.91 -13.43 -8.40
N SER A 140 7.85 -14.14 -7.80
CA SER A 140 7.70 -15.28 -6.87
C SER A 140 8.54 -15.06 -5.59
N SER A 141 8.46 -15.97 -4.63
CA SER A 141 9.21 -15.83 -3.37
C SER A 141 10.73 -15.74 -3.54
N ASP A 142 11.27 -16.26 -4.64
CA ASP A 142 12.69 -16.37 -4.99
C ASP A 142 13.18 -15.33 -6.03
N THR A 143 12.33 -14.39 -6.46
CA THR A 143 12.72 -13.31 -7.37
C THR A 143 13.89 -12.48 -6.81
N ASP A 144 14.78 -12.05 -7.71
CA ASP A 144 15.95 -11.26 -7.35
C ASP A 144 15.58 -9.93 -6.68
N LEU A 145 16.41 -9.49 -5.74
CA LEU A 145 16.15 -8.27 -4.97
C LEU A 145 16.22 -6.99 -5.83
N GLU A 146 16.89 -7.03 -6.97
CA GLU A 146 16.94 -5.93 -7.95
C GLU A 146 15.63 -5.84 -8.73
N ASP A 147 15.13 -6.96 -9.24
CA ASP A 147 13.82 -7.05 -9.93
C ASP A 147 12.68 -6.62 -8.99
N VAL A 148 12.73 -7.06 -7.72
CA VAL A 148 11.77 -6.60 -6.69
C VAL A 148 11.84 -5.08 -6.50
N ALA A 149 13.02 -4.48 -6.61
CA ALA A 149 13.18 -3.04 -6.49
C ALA A 149 12.64 -2.28 -7.70
N GLU A 150 12.85 -2.82 -8.91
CA GLU A 150 12.27 -2.29 -10.14
C GLU A 150 10.74 -2.32 -10.10
N PHE A 151 10.16 -3.46 -9.69
CA PHE A 151 8.72 -3.59 -9.46
C PHE A 151 8.18 -2.49 -8.55
N TYR A 152 8.76 -2.35 -7.35
CA TYR A 152 8.27 -1.33 -6.42
C TYR A 152 8.58 0.10 -6.89
N GLY A 153 9.61 0.31 -7.71
CA GLY A 153 9.92 1.60 -8.33
C GLY A 153 8.82 2.04 -9.29
N TYR A 154 8.44 1.17 -10.21
CA TYR A 154 7.34 1.40 -11.17
C TYR A 154 6.00 1.58 -10.44
N TRP A 155 5.62 0.59 -9.63
CA TRP A 155 4.27 0.52 -9.06
C TRP A 155 4.01 1.57 -7.96
N SER A 156 5.05 2.09 -7.28
CA SER A 156 4.87 3.19 -6.32
C SER A 156 4.48 4.51 -7.00
N SER A 157 4.81 4.66 -8.29
CA SER A 157 4.51 5.83 -9.11
C SER A 157 3.44 5.55 -10.18
N TYR A 158 2.77 4.40 -10.08
CA TYR A 158 1.81 3.90 -11.06
C TYR A 158 0.76 4.93 -11.49
N CYS A 159 0.47 5.00 -12.79
CA CYS A 159 -0.57 5.81 -13.40
C CYS A 159 -1.31 4.98 -14.45
N THR A 160 -2.60 4.80 -14.27
CA THR A 160 -3.44 4.09 -15.25
C THR A 160 -3.56 4.82 -16.59
N SER A 161 -3.59 4.05 -17.67
CA SER A 161 -3.90 4.52 -19.03
C SER A 161 -5.41 4.57 -19.32
N MET A 162 -6.24 3.83 -18.58
CA MET A 162 -7.71 3.76 -18.78
C MET A 162 -8.37 5.14 -18.87
N ASP A 163 -9.36 5.33 -19.74
CA ASP A 163 -9.97 6.65 -20.01
C ASP A 163 -11.01 7.11 -18.97
N PHE A 164 -11.60 6.18 -18.22
CA PHE A 164 -12.67 6.38 -17.23
C PHE A 164 -13.99 6.92 -17.82
N HIS A 165 -14.32 6.65 -19.09
CA HIS A 165 -15.58 7.14 -19.68
C HIS A 165 -16.83 6.68 -18.91
N TRP A 166 -16.78 5.55 -18.21
CA TRP A 166 -17.87 5.05 -17.35
C TRP A 166 -18.13 5.93 -16.12
N ALA A 167 -17.25 6.89 -15.82
CA ALA A 167 -17.44 7.87 -14.75
C ALA A 167 -18.20 9.13 -15.22
N ASP A 168 -18.59 9.21 -16.50
CA ASP A 168 -19.40 10.31 -17.01
C ASP A 168 -20.76 10.36 -16.31
N GLU A 169 -21.11 11.52 -15.76
CA GLU A 169 -22.35 11.73 -15.01
C GLU A 169 -23.52 12.10 -15.94
N PHE A 170 -23.22 12.58 -17.15
CA PHE A 170 -24.20 13.05 -18.12
C PHE A 170 -23.96 12.43 -19.50
N ASP A 171 -25.05 12.09 -20.19
CA ASP A 171 -24.97 11.62 -21.58
C ASP A 171 -24.67 12.78 -22.54
N ILE A 172 -23.53 12.69 -23.23
CA ILE A 172 -23.06 13.67 -24.21
C ILE A 172 -24.08 13.83 -25.36
N ARG A 173 -24.83 12.78 -25.71
CA ARG A 173 -25.85 12.83 -26.78
C ARG A 173 -27.03 13.72 -26.39
N GLU A 174 -27.39 13.76 -25.11
CA GLU A 174 -28.42 14.68 -24.63
C GLU A 174 -27.91 16.12 -24.64
N ALA A 175 -26.64 16.32 -24.28
CA ALA A 175 -25.98 17.63 -24.28
C ALA A 175 -25.98 18.31 -25.65
N GLN A 176 -25.74 17.54 -26.72
CA GLN A 176 -25.71 18.03 -28.10
C GLN A 176 -27.04 18.64 -28.54
N ARG A 177 -28.17 18.13 -28.04
CA ARG A 177 -29.52 18.64 -28.35
C ARG A 177 -29.83 19.97 -27.67
N MET A 178 -29.09 20.33 -26.61
CA MET A 178 -29.32 21.52 -25.78
C MET A 178 -28.44 22.72 -26.19
N GLY A 179 -27.56 22.55 -27.18
CA GLY A 179 -26.73 23.60 -27.77
C GLY A 179 -25.29 23.65 -27.24
N ARG A 180 -24.42 24.30 -28.02
CA ARG A 180 -22.95 24.27 -27.86
C ARG A 180 -22.44 24.68 -26.47
N TRP A 181 -23.12 25.61 -25.80
CA TRP A 181 -22.71 26.05 -24.46
C TRP A 181 -22.95 24.96 -23.40
N VAL A 182 -24.10 24.27 -23.49
CA VAL A 182 -24.47 23.17 -22.59
C VAL A 182 -23.54 21.98 -22.82
N GLU A 183 -23.26 21.65 -24.08
CA GLU A 183 -22.28 20.63 -24.46
C GLU A 183 -20.90 20.88 -23.83
N LYS A 184 -20.34 22.08 -23.98
CA LYS A 184 -19.05 22.43 -23.35
C LYS A 184 -19.08 22.32 -21.84
N LYS A 185 -20.21 22.65 -21.21
CA LYS A 185 -20.37 22.58 -19.76
C LYS A 185 -20.42 21.13 -19.28
N ILE A 186 -21.19 20.28 -19.96
CA ILE A 186 -21.29 18.85 -19.68
C ILE A 186 -19.94 18.15 -19.89
N GLU A 187 -19.25 18.39 -21.01
CA GLU A 187 -17.93 17.77 -21.25
C GLU A 187 -16.92 18.16 -20.17
N LYS A 188 -16.96 19.42 -19.70
CA LYS A 188 -16.10 19.86 -18.59
C LYS A 188 -16.43 19.13 -17.29
N ASP A 189 -17.71 18.94 -16.99
CA ASP A 189 -18.15 18.28 -15.77
C ASP A 189 -17.86 16.77 -15.82
N ASN A 190 -18.10 16.11 -16.96
CA ASN A 190 -17.70 14.71 -17.21
C ASN A 190 -16.18 14.53 -17.11
N ASN A 191 -15.37 15.35 -17.77
CA ASN A 191 -13.91 15.29 -17.66
C ASN A 191 -13.45 15.45 -16.20
N LYS A 192 -14.11 16.29 -15.40
CA LYS A 192 -13.82 16.43 -13.96
C LYS A 192 -14.16 15.14 -13.20
N ALA A 193 -15.28 14.49 -13.52
CA ALA A 193 -15.66 13.20 -12.95
C ALA A 193 -14.66 12.09 -13.32
N ARG A 194 -14.28 11.99 -14.60
CA ARG A 194 -13.23 11.06 -15.09
C ARG A 194 -11.90 11.27 -14.39
N GLN A 195 -11.42 12.52 -14.29
CA GLN A 195 -10.18 12.85 -13.58
C GLN A 195 -10.24 12.49 -12.10
N LYS A 196 -11.38 12.72 -11.44
CA LYS A 196 -11.57 12.34 -10.04
C LYS A 196 -11.50 10.82 -9.88
N ALA A 197 -12.20 10.07 -10.73
CA ALA A 197 -12.19 8.62 -10.72
C ALA A 197 -10.79 8.04 -11.01
N ARG A 198 -10.07 8.58 -11.99
CA ARG A 198 -8.69 8.21 -12.31
C ARG A 198 -7.74 8.44 -11.14
N ARG A 199 -7.81 9.61 -10.51
CA ARG A 199 -6.99 9.93 -9.32
C ARG A 199 -7.26 8.97 -8.19
N GLN A 200 -8.54 8.69 -7.92
CA GLN A 200 -8.93 7.73 -6.89
C GLN A 200 -8.37 6.33 -7.16
N PHE A 201 -8.53 5.81 -8.38
CA PHE A 201 -7.99 4.49 -8.74
C PHE A 201 -6.47 4.42 -8.61
N ASN A 202 -5.74 5.44 -9.09
CA ASN A 202 -4.29 5.51 -8.93
C ASN A 202 -3.87 5.54 -7.45
N GLU A 203 -4.57 6.30 -6.61
CA GLU A 203 -4.33 6.31 -5.17
C GLU A 203 -4.60 4.96 -4.52
N GLU A 204 -5.64 4.25 -4.96
CA GLU A 204 -5.96 2.89 -4.48
C GLU A 204 -4.87 1.88 -4.84
N VAL A 205 -4.40 1.88 -6.09
CA VAL A 205 -3.29 1.01 -6.53
C VAL A 205 -2.02 1.33 -5.74
N ARG A 206 -1.63 2.61 -5.63
CA ARG A 206 -0.42 3.01 -4.89
C ARG A 206 -0.53 2.71 -3.39
N ALA A 207 -1.72 2.82 -2.81
CA ALA A 207 -1.97 2.40 -1.43
C ALA A 207 -1.79 0.88 -1.27
N LEU A 208 -2.26 0.08 -2.23
CA LEU A 208 -2.06 -1.37 -2.23
C LEU A 208 -0.58 -1.70 -2.33
N VAL A 209 0.16 -1.03 -3.21
CA VAL A 209 1.61 -1.20 -3.35
C VAL A 209 2.31 -0.90 -2.02
N ALA A 210 1.95 0.19 -1.34
CA ALA A 210 2.49 0.51 -0.02
C ALA A 210 2.15 -0.55 1.04
N PHE A 211 0.92 -1.08 1.01
CA PHE A 211 0.46 -2.15 1.90
C PHE A 211 1.28 -3.44 1.72
N VAL A 212 1.46 -3.88 0.47
CA VAL A 212 2.22 -5.09 0.10
C VAL A 212 3.69 -4.90 0.45
N ARG A 213 4.27 -3.75 0.11
CA ARG A 213 5.69 -3.44 0.36
C ARG A 213 6.08 -3.49 1.83
N LYS A 214 5.18 -3.09 2.74
CA LYS A 214 5.40 -3.18 4.20
C LYS A 214 5.51 -4.65 4.67
N ARG A 215 4.91 -5.59 3.95
CA ARG A 215 4.76 -7.00 4.36
C ARG A 215 5.66 -7.96 3.58
N ASP A 216 6.06 -7.62 2.35
CA ASP A 216 6.90 -8.46 1.50
C ASP A 216 8.27 -8.76 2.13
N LYS A 217 8.56 -10.05 2.34
CA LYS A 217 9.82 -10.52 2.93
C LYS A 217 11.04 -10.19 2.07
N ARG A 218 10.91 -10.20 0.75
CA ARG A 218 11.98 -9.87 -0.21
C ARG A 218 12.37 -8.40 -0.03
N TRP A 219 11.39 -7.51 0.01
CA TRP A 219 11.61 -6.08 0.26
C TRP A 219 12.22 -5.81 1.63
N LEU A 220 11.71 -6.45 2.69
CA LEU A 220 12.26 -6.30 4.04
C LEU A 220 13.71 -6.81 4.14
N ALA A 221 14.05 -7.90 3.45
CA ALA A 221 15.42 -8.40 3.36
C ALA A 221 16.35 -7.40 2.65
N ARG A 222 15.94 -6.87 1.49
CA ARG A 222 16.66 -5.81 0.78
C ARG A 222 16.88 -4.58 1.65
N LYS A 223 15.84 -4.11 2.33
CA LYS A 223 15.92 -2.94 3.23
C LYS A 223 16.96 -3.15 4.33
N LYS A 224 17.00 -4.33 4.97
CA LYS A 224 18.02 -4.67 5.98
C LYS A 224 19.44 -4.63 5.41
N ILE A 225 19.66 -5.16 4.21
CA ILE A 225 20.96 -5.14 3.54
C ILE A 225 21.40 -3.70 3.28
N ILE A 226 20.50 -2.86 2.77
CA ILE A 226 20.79 -1.45 2.50
C ILE A 226 21.09 -0.69 3.80
N GLU A 227 20.28 -0.87 4.83
CA GLU A 227 20.49 -0.26 6.15
C GLU A 227 21.83 -0.67 6.76
N ALA A 228 22.19 -1.95 6.68
CA ALA A 228 23.49 -2.43 7.14
C ALA A 228 24.66 -1.79 6.38
N LYS A 229 24.56 -1.67 5.05
CA LYS A 229 25.56 -0.96 4.22
C LYS A 229 25.69 0.51 4.59
N ILE A 230 24.57 1.19 4.88
CA ILE A 230 24.58 2.59 5.33
C ILE A 230 25.31 2.73 6.65
N VAL A 231 25.00 1.87 7.63
CA VAL A 231 25.66 1.88 8.94
C VAL A 231 27.16 1.58 8.80
N GLU A 232 27.52 0.59 8.00
CA GLU A 232 28.93 0.24 7.74
C GLU A 232 29.68 1.41 7.09
N ASN A 233 29.08 2.06 6.09
CA ASN A 233 29.68 3.21 5.42
C ASN A 233 29.82 4.41 6.38
N ALA A 234 28.83 4.65 7.25
CA ALA A 234 28.89 5.69 8.26
C ALA A 234 30.03 5.43 9.28
N GLN A 235 30.18 4.19 9.74
CA GLN A 235 31.29 3.80 10.63
C GLN A 235 32.65 3.97 9.97
N LYS A 236 32.79 3.59 8.69
CA LYS A 236 34.01 3.81 7.91
C LYS A 236 34.34 5.30 7.77
N GLN A 237 33.34 6.14 7.51
CA GLN A 237 33.50 7.59 7.43
C GLN A 237 33.90 8.20 8.77
N GLU A 238 33.25 7.82 9.87
CA GLU A 238 33.59 8.31 11.21
C GLU A 238 35.01 7.89 11.63
N ALA A 239 35.40 6.63 11.39
CA ALA A 239 36.75 6.15 11.66
C ALA A 239 37.81 6.89 10.84
N ALA A 240 37.54 7.18 9.57
CA ALA A 240 38.43 7.97 8.72
C ALA A 240 38.57 9.42 9.24
N GLN A 241 37.46 10.06 9.63
CA GLN A 241 37.49 11.40 10.23
C GLN A 241 38.25 11.42 11.55
N ARG A 242 38.07 10.41 12.40
CA ARG A 242 38.78 10.28 13.68
C ARG A 242 40.29 10.15 13.46
N ARG A 243 40.72 9.25 12.57
CA ARG A 243 42.14 9.09 12.21
C ARG A 243 42.74 10.39 11.68
N GLN A 244 42.00 11.13 10.85
CA GLN A 244 42.45 12.42 10.33
C GLN A 244 42.61 13.47 11.44
N ARG A 245 41.69 13.51 12.42
CA ARG A 245 41.78 14.41 13.58
C ARG A 245 42.96 14.06 14.47
N GLU A 246 43.15 12.78 14.79
CA GLU A 246 44.28 12.30 15.60
C GLU A 246 45.62 12.61 14.92
N ALA A 247 45.75 12.38 13.61
CA ALA A 247 46.96 12.72 12.85
C ALA A 247 47.26 14.24 12.86
N ARG A 248 46.23 15.09 12.73
CA ARG A 248 46.39 16.55 12.82
C ARG A 248 46.84 17.00 14.21
N GLN A 249 46.29 16.38 15.27
CA GLN A 249 46.69 16.68 16.64
C GLN A 249 48.13 16.24 16.93
N MET A 250 48.54 15.07 16.45
CA MET A 250 49.91 14.59 16.58
C MET A 250 50.89 15.55 15.89
N LYS A 251 50.62 15.92 14.63
CA LYS A 251 51.45 16.87 13.89
C LYS A 251 51.55 18.23 14.61
N MET A 252 50.42 18.75 15.11
CA MET A 252 50.42 20.00 15.87
C MET A 252 51.27 19.90 17.15
N LYS A 253 51.27 18.76 17.84
CA LYS A 253 52.13 18.55 19.03
C LYS A 253 53.60 18.50 18.64
N GLU A 254 53.94 17.79 17.57
CA GLU A 254 55.31 17.72 17.04
C GLU A 254 55.83 19.12 16.67
N ASP A 255 55.01 19.93 15.98
CA ASP A 255 55.36 21.31 15.61
C ASP A 255 55.65 22.17 16.87
N ILE A 256 54.81 22.06 17.92
CA ILE A 256 55.00 22.78 19.20
C ILE A 256 56.27 22.33 19.94
N GLU A 257 56.60 21.04 19.91
CA GLU A 257 57.82 20.52 20.55
C GLU A 257 59.09 20.99 19.82
N GLN A 258 59.05 21.06 18.48
CA GLN A 258 60.16 21.60 17.69
C GLN A 258 60.37 23.10 17.95
N GLU A 259 59.30 23.90 18.06
CA GLU A 259 59.40 25.33 18.40
C GLU A 259 60.03 25.56 19.79
N LYS A 260 59.75 24.70 20.77
CA LYS A 260 60.34 24.81 22.12
C LYS A 260 61.81 24.39 22.20
N ALA A 261 62.29 23.61 21.24
CA ALA A 261 63.66 23.10 21.21
C ALA A 261 64.66 24.04 20.52
N ASN A 262 64.17 25.03 19.78
CA ASN A 262 64.94 26.10 19.13
C ASN A 262 64.99 27.36 20.00
#